data_AF-A0A1H8IFV8-F1
#
_entry.id   AF-A0A1H8IFV8-F1
#
_cell.length_a   1.000
_cell.length_b   1.000
_cell.length_c   1.000
_cell.angle_alpha   90.00
_cell.angle_beta   90.00
_cell.angle_gamma   90.00
#
_symmetry.space_group_name_H-M   'P 1'
#
loop_
_entity.id
_entity.type
_entity.pdbx_description
1 polymer ?
#
loop_
_entity_poly.entity_id
_entity_poly.type
_entity_poly.pdbx_seq_one_letter_code
_entity_poly.pdbx_strand_id
1 'polypeptide(L)'
;MISVIIPHLDQSEMLRRCLASLTREVNPRLSVEIIVVDNGSKQMPVEVCASFPNVKLLSQSVPGPGPARNLGVANAAGDTLAFIDADCVAADGWLDEIEHQFSSDPSKSILGGDVRIGCENPSHPTLLEAYESVFAYRMKEYIAKQGFTGTGNLAVRAEVFASVGEFGGIDIAEDRDWGQRALKGGYRTHYCEKMIAYHPARKSFSELALKWQRHTAHDLARVKGRRGWRLRWIVRAAAVALSPVAEVTRICSSARLSGWRARGLAFVGLVLIRGYRTAIMVLLACGATDATTLSRRWNPRSIAGTPSKNR
;
A
#
# COMPACT_ATOMS: atom_id res chain seq x y z
N MET A 1 -2.57 0.03 -25.57
CA MET A 1 -3.82 0.30 -24.82
C MET A 1 -3.56 0.00 -23.36
N ILE A 2 -4.01 0.87 -22.46
CA ILE A 2 -3.81 0.70 -21.02
C ILE A 2 -5.11 0.21 -20.38
N SER A 3 -5.06 -0.90 -19.65
CA SER A 3 -6.16 -1.36 -18.81
C SER A 3 -5.88 -0.99 -17.35
N VAL A 4 -6.66 -0.07 -16.81
CA VAL A 4 -6.56 0.35 -15.40
C VAL A 4 -7.40 -0.58 -14.54
N ILE A 5 -6.80 -1.22 -13.54
CA ILE A 5 -7.43 -2.23 -12.69
C ILE A 5 -7.51 -1.69 -11.26
N ILE A 6 -8.73 -1.59 -10.74
CA ILE A 6 -9.03 -0.98 -9.45
C ILE A 6 -9.75 -1.98 -8.55
N PRO A 7 -9.10 -2.57 -7.53
CA PRO A 7 -9.80 -3.36 -6.52
C PRO A 7 -10.61 -2.43 -5.61
N HIS A 8 -11.86 -2.79 -5.36
CA HIS A 8 -12.79 -2.00 -4.54
C HIS A 8 -13.42 -2.85 -3.42
N LEU A 9 -13.53 -2.28 -2.22
CA LEU A 9 -14.29 -2.86 -1.10
C LEU A 9 -14.80 -1.75 -0.17
N ASP A 10 -16.13 -1.59 -0.09
CA ASP A 10 -16.84 -0.68 0.81
C ASP A 10 -16.34 0.78 0.80
N GLN A 11 -15.89 1.30 -0.36
CA GLN A 11 -15.22 2.61 -0.49
C GLN A 11 -15.75 3.46 -1.65
N SER A 12 -17.06 3.43 -1.90
CA SER A 12 -17.70 4.06 -3.06
C SER A 12 -17.32 5.53 -3.28
N GLU A 13 -17.18 6.33 -2.21
CA GLU A 13 -16.82 7.75 -2.33
C GLU A 13 -15.35 7.95 -2.71
N MET A 14 -14.46 7.11 -2.20
CA MET A 14 -13.06 7.19 -2.61
C MET A 14 -12.89 6.68 -4.04
N LEU A 15 -13.61 5.61 -4.42
CA LEU A 15 -13.66 5.13 -5.79
C LEU A 15 -14.13 6.23 -6.75
N ARG A 16 -15.15 7.01 -6.38
CA ARG A 16 -15.61 8.16 -7.18
C ARG A 16 -14.48 9.15 -7.45
N ARG A 17 -13.68 9.48 -6.42
CA ARG A 17 -12.52 10.38 -6.55
C ARG A 17 -11.41 9.77 -7.40
N CYS A 18 -11.14 8.47 -7.23
CA CYS A 18 -10.18 7.72 -8.04
C CYS A 18 -10.55 7.77 -9.52
N LEU A 19 -11.79 7.38 -9.86
CA LEU A 19 -12.31 7.40 -11.22
C LEU A 19 -12.29 8.82 -11.81
N ALA A 20 -12.74 9.83 -11.05
CA ALA A 20 -12.69 11.22 -11.49
C ALA A 20 -11.27 11.68 -11.85
N SER A 21 -10.26 11.27 -11.07
CA SER A 21 -8.86 11.61 -11.35
C SER A 21 -8.33 10.96 -12.63
N LEU A 22 -8.78 9.75 -12.95
CA LEU A 22 -8.40 9.03 -14.16
C LEU A 22 -9.10 9.59 -15.41
N THR A 23 -10.31 10.12 -15.28
CA THR A 23 -11.11 10.62 -16.42
C THR A 23 -10.93 12.10 -16.72
N ARG A 24 -10.37 12.89 -15.79
CA ARG A 24 -10.32 14.37 -15.91
C ARG A 24 -9.46 14.85 -17.08
N GLU A 25 -8.38 14.15 -17.41
CA GLU A 25 -7.39 14.58 -18.39
C GLU A 25 -6.91 13.42 -19.27
N VAL A 26 -7.82 12.58 -19.77
CA VAL A 26 -7.44 11.50 -20.69
C VAL A 26 -7.00 12.12 -22.02
N ASN A 27 -5.71 12.04 -22.32
CA ASN A 27 -5.17 12.35 -23.63
C ASN A 27 -5.95 11.54 -24.69
N PRO A 28 -6.65 12.19 -25.65
CA PRO A 28 -7.51 11.49 -26.62
C PRO A 28 -6.77 10.46 -27.50
N ARG A 29 -5.43 10.53 -27.53
CA ARG A 29 -4.58 9.56 -28.25
C ARG A 29 -4.34 8.27 -27.46
N LEU A 30 -4.59 8.27 -26.15
CA LEU A 30 -4.47 7.09 -25.30
C LEU A 30 -5.76 6.29 -25.35
N SER A 31 -5.65 5.05 -25.80
CA SER A 31 -6.71 4.06 -25.63
C SER A 31 -6.63 3.49 -24.21
N VAL A 32 -7.68 3.74 -23.42
CA VAL A 32 -7.76 3.35 -22.01
C VAL A 32 -9.10 2.71 -21.71
N GLU A 33 -9.07 1.60 -20.98
CA GLU A 33 -10.24 1.03 -20.32
C GLU A 33 -10.00 1.00 -18.80
N ILE A 34 -11.09 1.10 -18.04
CA ILE A 34 -11.03 1.04 -16.56
C ILE A 34 -11.87 -0.14 -16.10
N ILE A 35 -11.30 -1.00 -15.28
CA ILE A 35 -11.93 -2.20 -14.73
C ILE A 35 -11.92 -2.08 -13.21
N VAL A 36 -13.10 -1.82 -12.65
CA VAL A 36 -13.34 -1.84 -11.20
C VAL A 36 -13.77 -3.24 -10.82
N VAL A 37 -13.11 -3.83 -9.83
CA VAL A 37 -13.44 -5.16 -9.33
C VAL A 37 -13.89 -5.04 -7.88
N ASP A 38 -15.19 -5.17 -7.66
CA ASP A 38 -15.78 -5.20 -6.32
C ASP A 38 -15.48 -6.52 -5.64
N ASN A 39 -14.88 -6.48 -4.45
CA ASN A 39 -14.44 -7.66 -3.71
C ASN A 39 -15.37 -8.02 -2.54
N GLY A 40 -16.68 -7.91 -2.76
CA GLY A 40 -17.69 -8.28 -1.78
C GLY A 40 -18.15 -7.12 -0.91
N SER A 41 -18.34 -5.93 -1.49
CA SER A 41 -18.91 -4.80 -0.77
C SER A 41 -20.34 -5.10 -0.32
N LYS A 42 -20.76 -4.49 0.79
CA LYS A 42 -22.16 -4.59 1.28
C LYS A 42 -23.14 -4.03 0.25
N GLN A 43 -22.72 -2.99 -0.46
CA GLN A 43 -23.44 -2.39 -1.57
C GLN A 43 -22.47 -2.23 -2.74
N MET A 44 -22.82 -2.83 -3.89
CA MET A 44 -22.01 -2.69 -5.09
C MET A 44 -21.99 -1.23 -5.58
N PRO A 45 -20.84 -0.72 -6.07
CA PRO A 45 -20.68 0.67 -6.50
C PRO A 45 -21.24 0.92 -7.92
N VAL A 46 -22.44 0.41 -8.22
CA VAL A 46 -23.04 0.46 -9.56
C VAL A 46 -23.22 1.91 -10.04
N GLU A 47 -23.82 2.75 -9.21
CA GLU A 47 -24.07 4.17 -9.53
C GLU A 47 -22.78 4.96 -9.70
N VAL A 48 -21.76 4.65 -8.90
CA VAL A 48 -20.44 5.28 -9.04
C VAL A 48 -19.83 4.92 -10.38
N CYS A 49 -19.76 3.64 -10.72
CA CYS A 49 -19.16 3.20 -11.98
C CYS A 49 -19.92 3.69 -13.21
N ALA A 50 -21.27 3.68 -13.17
CA ALA A 50 -22.11 4.14 -14.26
C ALA A 50 -21.98 5.65 -14.56
N SER A 51 -21.48 6.44 -13.59
CA SER A 51 -21.26 7.88 -13.75
C SER A 51 -20.00 8.25 -14.54
N PHE A 52 -19.16 7.26 -14.91
CA PHE A 52 -17.94 7.47 -15.67
C PHE A 52 -17.94 6.66 -16.98
N PRO A 53 -17.42 7.23 -18.08
CA PRO A 53 -17.31 6.51 -19.35
C PRO A 53 -16.25 5.40 -19.27
N ASN A 54 -16.44 4.33 -20.05
CA ASN A 54 -15.45 3.25 -20.22
C ASN A 54 -15.02 2.55 -18.91
N VAL A 55 -15.91 2.51 -17.91
CA VAL A 55 -15.73 1.76 -16.67
C VAL A 55 -16.51 0.45 -16.72
N LYS A 56 -15.80 -0.67 -16.63
CA LYS A 56 -16.36 -2.01 -16.44
C LYS A 56 -16.38 -2.34 -14.95
N LEU A 57 -17.54 -2.70 -14.41
CA LEU A 57 -17.68 -3.19 -13.03
C LEU A 57 -17.77 -4.72 -13.04
N LEU A 58 -16.89 -5.36 -12.28
CA LEU A 58 -16.86 -6.80 -12.05
C LEU A 58 -17.07 -7.09 -10.56
N SER A 59 -17.41 -8.34 -10.23
CA SER A 59 -17.53 -8.82 -8.85
C SER A 59 -16.63 -10.04 -8.64
N GLN A 60 -15.85 -10.02 -7.56
CA GLN A 60 -14.97 -11.09 -7.11
C GLN A 60 -15.38 -11.53 -5.71
N SER A 61 -15.83 -12.78 -5.57
CA SER A 61 -16.26 -13.35 -4.30
C SER A 61 -15.11 -13.87 -3.43
N VAL A 62 -13.96 -14.20 -4.02
CA VAL A 62 -12.77 -14.65 -3.28
C VAL A 62 -12.17 -13.46 -2.53
N PRO A 63 -12.09 -13.47 -1.19
CA PRO A 63 -11.59 -12.33 -0.43
C PRO A 63 -10.11 -12.02 -0.70
N GLY A 64 -9.81 -10.74 -0.83
CA GLY A 64 -8.46 -10.22 -0.94
C GLY A 64 -8.26 -9.38 -2.20
N PRO A 65 -7.37 -8.37 -2.13
CA PRO A 65 -7.13 -7.49 -3.26
C PRO A 65 -6.41 -8.19 -4.42
N GLY A 66 -5.60 -9.22 -4.16
CA GLY A 66 -4.95 -10.05 -5.19
C GLY A 66 -5.97 -10.74 -6.12
N PRO A 67 -6.90 -11.57 -5.60
CA PRO A 67 -7.98 -12.17 -6.40
C PRO A 67 -8.82 -11.17 -7.19
N ALA A 68 -9.09 -9.99 -6.63
CA ALA A 68 -9.80 -8.92 -7.34
C ALA A 68 -8.97 -8.38 -8.51
N ARG A 69 -7.68 -8.10 -8.30
CA ARG A 69 -6.77 -7.68 -9.38
C ARG A 69 -6.62 -8.75 -10.46
N ASN A 70 -6.50 -10.03 -10.11
CA ASN A 70 -6.40 -11.12 -11.08
C ASN A 70 -7.64 -11.22 -11.98
N LEU A 71 -8.85 -11.06 -11.40
CA LEU A 71 -10.09 -11.01 -12.19
C LEU A 71 -10.10 -9.81 -13.15
N GLY A 72 -9.58 -8.67 -12.70
CA GLY A 72 -9.37 -7.50 -13.53
C GLY A 72 -8.44 -7.78 -14.71
N VAL A 73 -7.28 -8.39 -14.45
CA VAL A 73 -6.30 -8.80 -15.50
C VAL A 73 -6.93 -9.77 -16.49
N ALA A 74 -7.67 -10.79 -16.02
CA ALA A 74 -8.33 -11.76 -16.89
C ALA A 74 -9.39 -11.13 -17.82
N ASN A 75 -9.83 -9.90 -17.52
CA ASN A 75 -10.81 -9.15 -18.30
C ASN A 75 -10.21 -7.93 -19.00
N ALA A 76 -8.91 -7.71 -18.86
CA ALA A 76 -8.19 -6.62 -19.50
C ALA A 76 -7.85 -6.99 -20.95
N ALA A 77 -8.07 -6.06 -21.87
CA ALA A 77 -7.72 -6.17 -23.28
C ALA A 77 -6.42 -5.41 -23.63
N GLY A 78 -5.89 -4.61 -22.70
CA GLY A 78 -4.69 -3.80 -22.89
C GLY A 78 -3.40 -4.61 -22.80
N ASP A 79 -2.42 -4.21 -23.60
CA ASP A 79 -1.04 -4.73 -23.55
C ASP A 79 -0.25 -4.14 -22.37
N THR A 80 -0.79 -3.10 -21.73
CA THR A 80 -0.30 -2.51 -20.49
C THR A 80 -1.37 -2.60 -19.41
N LEU A 81 -1.00 -3.19 -18.27
CA LEU A 81 -1.83 -3.29 -17.08
C LEU A 81 -1.37 -2.25 -16.07
N ALA A 82 -2.28 -1.38 -15.62
CA ALA A 82 -2.00 -0.35 -14.64
C ALA A 82 -2.87 -0.56 -13.40
N PHE A 83 -2.28 -0.67 -12.22
CA PHE A 83 -2.97 -0.90 -10.96
C PHE A 83 -2.93 0.35 -10.09
N ILE A 84 -4.09 0.69 -9.56
CA ILE A 84 -4.31 1.77 -8.59
C ILE A 84 -5.39 1.35 -7.60
N ASP A 85 -5.23 1.68 -6.32
CA ASP A 85 -6.22 1.31 -5.30
C ASP A 85 -7.41 2.29 -5.33
N ALA A 86 -8.61 1.81 -4.95
CA ALA A 86 -9.83 2.62 -4.97
C ALA A 86 -9.78 3.85 -4.04
N ASP A 87 -8.87 3.88 -3.05
CA ASP A 87 -8.61 5.03 -2.19
C ASP A 87 -7.54 5.98 -2.69
N CYS A 88 -6.94 5.71 -3.85
CA CYS A 88 -5.91 6.54 -4.42
C CYS A 88 -6.46 7.47 -5.50
N VAL A 89 -5.87 8.67 -5.57
CA VAL A 89 -6.15 9.69 -6.60
C VAL A 89 -4.90 9.79 -7.49
N ALA A 90 -5.06 9.52 -8.79
CA ALA A 90 -3.96 9.67 -9.75
C ALA A 90 -3.60 11.15 -9.90
N ALA A 91 -2.31 11.46 -9.99
CA ALA A 91 -1.86 12.81 -10.37
C ALA A 91 -2.12 13.08 -11.86
N ASP A 92 -2.15 14.35 -12.23
CA ASP A 92 -2.28 14.76 -13.63
C ASP A 92 -1.13 14.19 -14.47
N GLY A 93 -1.46 13.70 -15.67
CA GLY A 93 -0.52 13.01 -16.56
C GLY A 93 -0.09 11.61 -16.13
N TRP A 94 -0.74 10.98 -15.13
CA TRP A 94 -0.36 9.63 -14.66
C TRP A 94 -0.39 8.57 -15.78
N LEU A 95 -1.43 8.58 -16.63
CA LEU A 95 -1.54 7.68 -17.78
C LEU A 95 -0.51 8.00 -18.87
N ASP A 96 -0.30 9.29 -19.17
CA ASP A 96 0.71 9.74 -20.13
C ASP A 96 2.12 9.34 -19.70
N GLU A 97 2.43 9.41 -18.40
CA GLU A 97 3.74 8.99 -17.87
C GLU A 97 3.94 7.48 -18.03
N ILE A 98 2.90 6.66 -17.80
CA ILE A 98 2.98 5.20 -18.04
C ILE A 98 3.29 4.93 -19.52
N GLU A 99 2.51 5.53 -20.44
CA GLU A 99 2.71 5.37 -21.88
C GLU A 99 4.10 5.85 -22.30
N HIS A 100 4.53 7.03 -21.83
CA HIS A 100 5.84 7.60 -22.12
C HIS A 100 6.97 6.69 -21.65
N GLN A 101 6.89 6.14 -20.44
CA GLN A 101 7.94 5.27 -19.91
C GLN A 101 8.07 3.97 -20.71
N PHE A 102 6.95 3.36 -21.11
CA PHE A 102 6.96 2.12 -21.88
C PHE A 102 7.28 2.30 -23.37
N SER A 103 6.97 3.45 -23.95
CA SER A 103 7.30 3.77 -25.35
C SER A 103 8.72 4.28 -25.54
N SER A 104 9.26 5.02 -24.56
CA SER A 104 10.63 5.56 -24.64
C SER A 104 11.73 4.52 -24.44
N ASP A 105 11.44 3.43 -23.74
CA ASP A 105 12.40 2.37 -23.45
C ASP A 105 11.72 1.00 -23.40
N PRO A 106 11.78 0.23 -24.50
CA PRO A 106 11.20 -1.11 -24.56
C PRO A 106 11.79 -2.12 -23.55
N SER A 107 12.95 -1.82 -22.94
CA SER A 107 13.52 -2.69 -21.90
C SER A 107 12.77 -2.60 -20.57
N LYS A 108 11.98 -1.54 -20.37
CA LYS A 108 11.13 -1.40 -19.19
C LYS A 108 9.87 -2.23 -19.38
N SER A 109 9.65 -3.15 -18.45
CA SER A 109 8.44 -3.99 -18.43
C SER A 109 7.62 -3.85 -17.17
N ILE A 110 8.19 -3.29 -16.10
CA ILE A 110 7.52 -3.07 -14.81
C ILE A 110 7.91 -1.67 -14.31
N LEU A 111 6.91 -0.86 -13.99
CA LEU A 111 7.03 0.49 -13.43
C LEU A 111 6.40 0.52 -12.03
N GLY A 112 7.11 1.09 -11.06
CA GLY A 112 6.58 1.40 -9.75
C GLY A 112 6.58 2.91 -9.53
N GLY A 113 5.39 3.47 -9.39
CA GLY A 113 5.21 4.91 -9.22
C GLY A 113 5.43 5.38 -7.77
N ASP A 114 5.54 6.69 -7.60
CA ASP A 114 5.59 7.30 -6.27
C ASP A 114 4.18 7.30 -5.65
N VAL A 115 4.07 6.92 -4.39
CA VAL A 115 2.81 7.02 -3.64
C VAL A 115 3.00 8.05 -2.54
N ARG A 116 2.25 9.14 -2.65
CA ARG A 116 2.31 10.30 -1.76
C ARG A 116 1.08 10.35 -0.88
N ILE A 117 1.18 11.05 0.24
CA ILE A 117 0.00 11.33 1.05
C ILE A 117 -0.75 12.49 0.41
N GLY A 118 -2.03 12.27 0.11
CA GLY A 118 -2.94 13.33 -0.31
C GLY A 118 -3.28 14.20 0.90
N CYS A 119 -2.78 15.44 0.91
CA CYS A 119 -3.12 16.44 1.91
C CYS A 119 -4.19 17.38 1.36
N GLU A 120 -5.24 17.65 2.13
CA GLU A 120 -6.25 18.64 1.75
C GLU A 120 -5.64 20.06 1.66
N ASN A 121 -4.76 20.39 2.61
CA ASN A 121 -3.96 21.62 2.59
C ASN A 121 -2.47 21.29 2.81
N PRO A 122 -1.67 21.15 1.73
CA PRO A 122 -0.24 20.83 1.83
C PRO A 122 0.59 21.84 2.64
N SER A 123 0.14 23.09 2.79
CA SER A 123 0.80 24.11 3.62
C SER A 123 0.51 23.95 5.11
N HIS A 124 -0.58 23.25 5.46
CA HIS A 124 -1.03 23.02 6.83
C HIS A 124 -1.39 21.55 7.06
N PRO A 125 -0.44 20.61 6.87
CA PRO A 125 -0.73 19.20 7.08
C PRO A 125 -1.03 18.94 8.56
N THR A 126 -1.89 17.95 8.79
CA THR A 126 -2.09 17.34 10.09
C THR A 126 -0.84 16.57 10.54
N LEU A 127 -0.82 16.18 11.81
CA LEU A 127 0.26 15.38 12.38
C LEU A 127 0.51 14.08 11.59
N LEU A 128 -0.57 13.36 11.24
CA LEU A 128 -0.48 12.08 10.56
C LEU A 128 -0.12 12.25 9.09
N GLU A 129 -0.64 13.27 8.41
CA GLU A 129 -0.24 13.57 7.03
C GLU A 129 1.25 13.89 6.94
N ALA A 130 1.77 14.72 7.86
CA ALA A 130 3.19 15.07 7.89
C ALA A 130 4.08 13.85 8.19
N TYR A 131 3.71 13.03 9.18
CA TYR A 131 4.43 11.81 9.52
C TYR A 131 4.40 10.80 8.38
N GLU A 132 3.21 10.47 7.84
CA GLU A 132 3.07 9.47 6.80
C GLU A 132 3.69 9.92 5.47
N SER A 133 3.71 11.21 5.18
CA SER A 133 4.42 11.75 4.01
C SER A 133 5.88 11.32 3.97
N VAL A 134 6.55 11.19 5.12
CA VAL A 134 7.98 10.79 5.18
C VAL A 134 8.15 9.27 5.30
N PHE A 135 7.28 8.61 6.07
CA PHE A 135 7.52 7.23 6.52
C PHE A 135 6.62 6.18 5.88
N ALA A 136 5.54 6.57 5.20
CA ALA A 136 4.68 5.68 4.45
C ALA A 136 5.09 5.59 2.97
N TYR A 137 4.73 4.47 2.34
CA TYR A 137 4.85 4.24 0.89
C TYR A 137 6.18 4.68 0.26
N ARG A 138 7.28 4.14 0.79
CA ARG A 138 8.66 4.41 0.34
C ARG A 138 9.04 3.54 -0.87
N MET A 139 8.29 3.70 -1.96
CA MET A 139 8.39 2.82 -3.13
C MET A 139 9.78 2.80 -3.74
N LYS A 140 10.45 3.96 -3.85
CA LYS A 140 11.84 4.05 -4.32
C LYS A 140 12.77 3.11 -3.55
N GLU A 141 12.70 3.11 -2.21
CA GLU A 141 13.53 2.22 -1.40
C GLU A 141 13.05 0.77 -1.38
N TYR A 142 11.75 0.50 -1.49
CA TYR A 142 11.23 -0.87 -1.60
C TYR A 142 11.69 -1.52 -2.91
N ILE A 143 11.61 -0.80 -4.02
CA ILE A 143 12.10 -1.24 -5.32
C ILE A 143 13.61 -1.47 -5.25
N ALA A 144 14.39 -0.47 -4.82
CA ALA A 144 15.84 -0.55 -4.82
C ALA A 144 16.42 -1.64 -3.89
N LYS A 145 15.77 -1.91 -2.74
CA LYS A 145 16.31 -2.84 -1.74
C LYS A 145 15.66 -4.22 -1.74
N GLN A 146 14.42 -4.33 -2.22
CA GLN A 146 13.62 -5.55 -2.09
C GLN A 146 12.99 -5.99 -3.42
N GLY A 147 13.11 -5.20 -4.50
CA GLY A 147 12.65 -5.58 -5.84
C GLY A 147 11.15 -5.53 -6.06
N PHE A 148 10.39 -4.86 -5.20
CA PHE A 148 8.93 -4.77 -5.33
C PHE A 148 8.43 -3.33 -5.17
N THR A 149 7.27 -3.05 -5.75
CA THR A 149 6.47 -1.84 -5.53
C THR A 149 5.09 -2.24 -5.03
N GLY A 150 4.39 -1.32 -4.36
CA GLY A 150 2.99 -1.54 -3.99
C GLY A 150 2.08 -1.44 -5.22
N THR A 151 1.05 -2.28 -5.25
CA THR A 151 0.06 -2.35 -6.33
C THR A 151 -0.89 -1.16 -6.39
N GLY A 152 -0.87 -0.28 -5.40
CA GLY A 152 -1.59 1.00 -5.46
C GLY A 152 -0.99 2.00 -6.47
N ASN A 153 0.18 1.70 -7.04
CA ASN A 153 0.78 2.47 -8.13
C ASN A 153 1.81 1.62 -8.91
N LEU A 154 1.32 0.68 -9.71
CA LEU A 154 2.12 -0.29 -10.49
C LEU A 154 1.65 -0.26 -11.94
N ALA A 155 2.55 -0.26 -12.92
CA ALA A 155 2.22 -0.60 -14.29
C ALA A 155 3.14 -1.69 -14.82
N VAL A 156 2.62 -2.60 -15.63
CA VAL A 156 3.35 -3.76 -16.14
C VAL A 156 2.85 -4.15 -17.52
N ARG A 157 3.76 -4.60 -18.38
CA ARG A 157 3.40 -5.22 -19.68
C ARG A 157 2.59 -6.50 -19.43
N ALA A 158 1.47 -6.67 -20.12
CA ALA A 158 0.57 -7.81 -19.92
C ALA A 158 1.29 -9.16 -20.09
N GLU A 159 2.21 -9.26 -21.06
CA GLU A 159 3.04 -10.45 -21.28
C GLU A 159 3.94 -10.79 -20.08
N VAL A 160 4.47 -9.79 -19.38
CA VAL A 160 5.31 -9.97 -18.19
C VAL A 160 4.46 -10.39 -17.01
N PHE A 161 3.26 -9.83 -16.87
CA PHE A 161 2.31 -10.31 -15.86
C PHE A 161 1.95 -11.79 -16.08
N ALA A 162 1.66 -12.18 -17.32
CA ALA A 162 1.38 -13.57 -17.68
C ALA A 162 2.58 -14.51 -17.39
N SER A 163 3.80 -14.05 -17.65
CA SER A 163 5.02 -14.83 -17.36
C SER A 163 5.29 -15.00 -15.86
N VAL A 164 5.10 -13.95 -15.06
CA VAL A 164 5.33 -13.98 -13.61
C VAL A 164 4.21 -14.74 -12.88
N GLY A 165 3.01 -14.71 -13.42
CA GLY A 165 1.81 -15.32 -12.85
C GLY A 165 1.06 -14.39 -11.90
N GLU A 166 -0.13 -14.85 -11.50
CA GLU A 166 -1.10 -14.10 -10.71
C GLU A 166 -0.60 -13.58 -9.34
N PHE A 167 -1.32 -12.60 -8.77
CA PHE A 167 -1.15 -12.19 -7.38
C PHE A 167 -1.66 -13.27 -6.42
N GLY A 168 -1.02 -13.36 -5.24
CA GLY A 168 -1.44 -14.27 -4.17
C GLY A 168 -2.74 -13.84 -3.46
N GLY A 169 -3.28 -14.73 -2.63
CA GLY A 169 -4.49 -14.48 -1.82
C GLY A 169 -4.24 -13.63 -0.57
N ILE A 170 -5.29 -13.43 0.23
CA ILE A 170 -5.33 -12.51 1.39
C ILE A 170 -4.28 -12.78 2.48
N ASP A 171 -3.75 -14.00 2.57
CA ASP A 171 -2.75 -14.40 3.58
C ASP A 171 -1.31 -14.01 3.18
N ILE A 172 -1.13 -13.48 1.98
CA ILE A 172 0.17 -13.11 1.41
C ILE A 172 0.19 -11.59 1.21
N ALA A 173 1.34 -10.96 1.45
CA ALA A 173 1.58 -9.61 0.96
C ALA A 173 1.78 -9.68 -0.56
N GLU A 174 0.68 -9.61 -1.30
CA GLU A 174 0.60 -9.99 -2.71
C GLU A 174 1.50 -9.14 -3.61
N ASP A 175 1.65 -7.85 -3.27
CA ASP A 175 2.49 -6.89 -3.97
C ASP A 175 3.98 -7.25 -3.87
N ARG A 176 4.43 -7.60 -2.67
CA ARG A 176 5.79 -8.03 -2.39
C ARG A 176 6.08 -9.39 -2.98
N ASP A 177 5.19 -10.35 -2.78
CA ASP A 177 5.35 -11.69 -3.32
C ASP A 177 5.51 -11.66 -4.85
N TRP A 178 4.59 -10.97 -5.53
CA TRP A 178 4.60 -10.84 -6.98
C TRP A 178 5.87 -10.13 -7.48
N GLY A 179 6.24 -9.00 -6.86
CA GLY A 179 7.45 -8.28 -7.25
C GLY A 179 8.74 -9.08 -7.04
N GLN A 180 8.81 -9.88 -5.96
CA GLN A 180 9.96 -10.75 -5.71
C GLN A 180 10.03 -11.94 -6.68
N ARG A 181 8.88 -12.51 -7.08
CA ARG A 181 8.83 -13.51 -8.16
C ARG A 181 9.27 -12.91 -9.49
N ALA A 182 8.81 -11.70 -9.82
CA ALA A 182 9.24 -10.97 -11.01
C ALA A 182 10.76 -10.75 -11.02
N LEU A 183 11.33 -10.30 -9.90
CA LEU A 183 12.78 -10.13 -9.76
C LEU A 183 13.55 -11.45 -9.94
N LYS A 184 13.05 -12.54 -9.34
CA LYS A 184 13.65 -13.88 -9.51
C LYS A 184 13.56 -14.39 -10.95
N GLY A 185 12.51 -14.00 -11.68
CA GLY A 185 12.33 -14.25 -13.10
C GLY A 185 13.19 -13.38 -14.02
N GLY A 186 14.00 -12.46 -13.47
CA GLY A 186 14.90 -11.59 -14.23
C GLY A 186 14.31 -10.22 -14.60
N TYR A 187 13.05 -9.95 -14.26
CA TYR A 187 12.44 -8.65 -14.49
C TYR A 187 12.88 -7.62 -13.45
N ARG A 188 12.97 -6.35 -13.85
CA ARG A 188 13.30 -5.25 -12.94
C ARG A 188 12.17 -4.23 -12.89
N THR A 189 11.74 -3.91 -11.68
CA THR A 189 10.84 -2.79 -11.43
C THR A 189 11.61 -1.48 -11.51
N HIS A 190 11.18 -0.58 -12.39
CA HIS A 190 11.75 0.75 -12.56
C HIS A 190 10.95 1.76 -11.75
N TYR A 191 11.62 2.56 -10.94
CA TYR A 191 10.95 3.61 -10.17
C TYR A 191 10.64 4.82 -11.05
N CYS A 192 9.37 5.22 -11.10
CA CYS A 192 8.88 6.35 -11.89
C CYS A 192 8.43 7.48 -10.97
N GLU A 193 9.29 8.50 -10.80
CA GLU A 193 9.04 9.61 -9.88
C GLU A 193 7.83 10.48 -10.26
N LYS A 194 7.50 10.55 -11.56
CA LYS A 194 6.38 11.34 -12.10
C LYS A 194 5.06 10.57 -12.14
N MET A 195 5.11 9.24 -12.07
CA MET A 195 3.91 8.39 -11.97
C MET A 195 3.44 8.45 -10.52
N ILE A 196 2.64 9.47 -10.16
CA ILE A 196 2.26 9.75 -8.77
C ILE A 196 0.81 9.33 -8.51
N ALA A 197 0.59 8.61 -7.40
CA ALA A 197 -0.72 8.37 -6.83
C ALA A 197 -0.79 8.92 -5.39
N TYR A 198 -1.89 9.60 -5.05
CA TYR A 198 -2.11 10.17 -3.73
C TYR A 198 -3.03 9.25 -2.91
N HIS A 199 -2.50 8.72 -1.83
CA HIS A 199 -3.24 7.91 -0.86
C HIS A 199 -3.61 8.78 0.36
N PRO A 200 -4.81 8.65 0.95
CA PRO A 200 -5.18 9.40 2.14
C PRO A 200 -4.30 9.02 3.34
N ALA A 201 -4.00 9.97 4.22
CA ALA A 201 -3.41 9.61 5.51
C ALA A 201 -4.42 8.77 6.33
N ARG A 202 -3.91 8.01 7.31
CA ARG A 202 -4.80 7.44 8.34
C ARG A 202 -5.52 8.56 9.08
N LYS A 203 -6.77 8.32 9.44
CA LYS A 203 -7.64 9.34 10.06
C LYS A 203 -7.31 9.54 11.53
N SER A 204 -6.71 8.54 12.17
CA SER A 204 -6.50 8.53 13.62
C SER A 204 -5.19 7.86 14.02
N PHE A 205 -4.66 8.28 15.18
CA PHE A 205 -3.47 7.65 15.75
C PHE A 205 -3.73 6.18 16.11
N SER A 206 -4.97 5.81 16.47
CA SER A 206 -5.36 4.43 16.76
C SER A 206 -5.22 3.53 15.52
N GLU A 207 -5.63 3.98 14.34
CA GLU A 207 -5.40 3.26 13.07
C GLU A 207 -3.90 3.06 12.80
N LEU A 208 -3.10 4.11 13.02
CA LEU A 208 -1.64 4.02 12.86
C LEU A 208 -1.02 3.06 13.88
N ALA A 209 -1.47 3.12 15.13
CA ALA A 209 -1.03 2.25 16.21
C ALA A 209 -1.38 0.78 15.91
N LEU A 210 -2.59 0.49 15.45
CA LEU A 210 -3.03 -0.86 15.05
C LEU A 210 -2.13 -1.43 13.94
N LYS A 211 -1.77 -0.63 12.93
CA LYS A 211 -0.80 -1.04 11.90
C LYS A 211 0.52 -1.50 12.54
N TRP A 212 1.08 -0.68 13.43
CA TRP A 212 2.36 -0.97 14.06
C TRP A 212 2.31 -2.08 15.10
N GLN A 213 1.18 -2.28 15.78
CA GLN A 213 0.96 -3.45 16.64
C GLN A 213 1.09 -4.75 15.86
N ARG A 214 0.47 -4.85 14.68
CA ARG A 214 0.59 -6.02 13.79
C ARG A 214 2.04 -6.30 13.42
N HIS A 215 2.77 -5.28 12.96
CA HIS A 215 4.19 -5.42 12.64
C HIS A 215 5.02 -5.87 13.85
N THR A 216 4.72 -5.31 15.03
CA THR A 216 5.42 -5.65 16.27
C THR A 216 5.15 -7.09 16.70
N ALA A 217 3.90 -7.57 16.58
CA ALA A 217 3.53 -8.95 16.89
C ALA A 217 4.25 -9.94 15.94
N HIS A 218 4.29 -9.64 14.65
CA HIS A 218 5.00 -10.46 13.66
C HIS A 218 6.53 -10.45 13.88
N ASP A 219 7.11 -9.29 14.23
CA ASP A 219 8.52 -9.17 14.63
C ASP A 219 8.84 -10.04 15.85
N LEU A 220 7.94 -10.07 16.85
CA LEU A 220 8.10 -10.89 18.04
C LEU A 220 8.07 -12.38 17.71
N ALA A 221 7.11 -12.81 16.88
CA ALA A 221 6.97 -14.21 16.47
C ALA A 221 8.26 -14.77 15.82
N ARG A 222 9.01 -13.94 15.10
CA ARG A 222 10.29 -14.33 14.46
C ARG A 222 11.43 -14.59 15.45
N VAL A 223 11.42 -13.92 16.61
CA VAL A 223 12.53 -13.97 17.59
C VAL A 223 12.19 -14.76 18.85
N LYS A 224 10.91 -14.84 19.21
CA LYS A 224 10.42 -15.57 20.40
C LYS A 224 10.80 -17.05 20.29
N GLY A 225 11.22 -17.64 21.41
CA GLY A 225 11.68 -19.03 21.47
C GLY A 225 13.17 -19.23 21.20
N ARG A 226 13.90 -18.22 20.70
CA ARG A 226 15.36 -18.29 20.58
C ARG A 226 16.05 -17.99 21.91
N ARG A 227 17.21 -18.59 22.19
CA ARG A 227 17.99 -18.31 23.42
C ARG A 227 18.27 -16.80 23.54
N GLY A 228 17.99 -16.23 24.71
CA GLY A 228 18.19 -14.80 24.99
C GLY A 228 17.25 -13.85 24.26
N TRP A 229 16.13 -14.32 23.69
CA TRP A 229 15.21 -13.49 22.91
C TRP A 229 14.70 -12.25 23.66
N ARG A 230 14.46 -12.34 24.98
CA ARG A 230 13.99 -11.22 25.81
C ARG A 230 14.98 -10.06 25.82
N LEU A 231 16.26 -10.34 26.08
CA LEU A 231 17.31 -9.31 26.07
C LEU A 231 17.43 -8.67 24.68
N ARG A 232 17.47 -9.49 23.62
CA ARG A 232 17.52 -9.00 22.23
C ARG A 232 16.31 -8.13 21.90
N TRP A 233 15.14 -8.48 22.42
CA TRP A 233 13.91 -7.72 22.22
C TRP A 233 13.91 -6.39 22.97
N ILE A 234 14.39 -6.36 24.21
CA ILE A 234 14.55 -5.12 24.99
C ILE A 234 15.57 -4.18 24.32
N VAL A 235 16.71 -4.70 23.86
CA VAL A 235 17.71 -3.92 23.10
C VAL A 235 17.07 -3.36 21.82
N ARG A 236 16.26 -4.15 21.11
CA ARG A 236 15.52 -3.68 19.93
C ARG A 236 14.49 -2.59 20.30
N ALA A 237 13.81 -2.72 21.44
CA ALA A 237 12.87 -1.70 21.92
C ALA A 237 13.59 -0.37 22.23
N ALA A 238 14.75 -0.43 22.90
CA ALA A 238 15.57 0.75 23.16
C ALA A 238 16.06 1.40 21.85
N ALA A 239 16.49 0.59 20.87
CA ALA A 239 16.87 1.11 19.55
C ALA A 239 15.68 1.79 18.84
N VAL A 240 14.46 1.25 18.93
CA VAL A 240 13.25 1.91 18.41
C VAL A 240 12.99 3.23 19.13
N ALA A 241 13.16 3.31 20.44
CA ALA A 241 12.98 4.53 21.22
C ALA A 241 13.97 5.65 20.84
N LEU A 242 15.23 5.30 20.60
CA LEU A 242 16.31 6.26 20.26
C LEU A 242 16.35 6.62 18.78
N SER A 243 15.76 5.79 17.92
CA SER A 243 15.81 5.98 16.47
C SER A 243 15.23 7.31 15.93
N PRO A 244 14.31 8.06 16.59
CA PRO A 244 13.86 9.35 16.05
C PRO A 244 14.99 10.33 15.73
N VAL A 245 16.05 10.34 16.53
CA VAL A 245 17.22 11.19 16.32
C VAL A 245 17.90 10.90 14.97
N ALA A 246 17.99 9.62 14.61
CA ALA A 246 18.59 9.19 13.35
C ALA A 246 17.74 9.55 12.11
N GLU A 247 16.47 9.92 12.28
CA GLU A 247 15.57 10.28 11.16
C GLU A 247 15.44 11.79 10.97
N VAL A 248 16.08 12.63 11.80
CA VAL A 248 16.02 14.09 11.67
C VAL A 248 16.48 14.53 10.29
N THR A 249 17.61 13.99 9.82
CA THR A 249 18.16 14.30 8.48
C THR A 249 17.16 13.95 7.38
N ARG A 250 16.52 12.76 7.45
CA ARG A 250 15.49 12.33 6.50
C ARG A 250 14.29 13.27 6.49
N ILE A 251 13.81 13.68 7.66
CA ILE A 251 12.67 14.61 7.78
C ILE A 251 13.05 15.97 7.18
N CYS A 252 14.22 16.48 7.52
CA CYS A 252 14.70 17.77 7.04
C CYS A 252 14.89 17.79 5.51
N SER A 253 15.45 16.72 4.94
CA SER A 253 15.73 16.59 3.51
C SER A 253 14.55 16.11 2.66
N SER A 254 13.40 15.80 3.27
CA SER A 254 12.26 15.28 2.53
C SER A 254 11.64 16.33 1.62
N ALA A 255 11.61 16.05 0.32
CA ALA A 255 10.88 16.86 -0.67
C ALA A 255 9.35 16.76 -0.53
N ARG A 256 8.86 15.81 0.28
CA ARG A 256 7.43 15.61 0.53
C ARG A 256 6.84 16.53 1.62
N LEU A 257 7.66 17.37 2.25
CA LEU A 257 7.22 18.33 3.26
C LEU A 257 7.69 19.75 2.95
N SER A 258 6.78 20.73 3.05
CA SER A 258 7.07 22.16 2.93
C SER A 258 7.07 22.83 4.31
N GLY A 259 8.04 23.72 4.56
CA GLY A 259 8.15 24.48 5.81
C GLY A 259 8.63 23.71 7.05
N TRP A 260 8.98 24.46 8.10
CA TRP A 260 9.50 23.93 9.37
C TRP A 260 8.39 23.31 10.23
N ARG A 261 7.16 23.84 10.15
CA ARG A 261 6.01 23.33 10.90
C ARG A 261 5.69 21.88 10.52
N ALA A 262 5.60 21.58 9.23
CA ALA A 262 5.33 20.22 8.76
C ALA A 262 6.44 19.23 9.17
N ARG A 263 7.70 19.65 9.10
CA ARG A 263 8.85 18.86 9.57
C ARG A 263 8.79 18.60 11.08
N GLY A 264 8.43 19.62 11.87
CA GLY A 264 8.20 19.47 13.32
C GLY A 264 7.07 18.49 13.63
N LEU A 265 5.95 18.58 12.92
CA LEU A 265 4.83 17.62 13.05
C LEU A 265 5.27 16.19 12.69
N ALA A 266 6.00 16.00 11.60
CA ALA A 266 6.51 14.69 11.21
C ALA A 266 7.43 14.09 12.30
N PHE A 267 8.28 14.91 12.92
CA PHE A 267 9.14 14.49 14.02
C PHE A 267 8.34 14.13 15.28
N VAL A 268 7.37 14.96 15.67
CA VAL A 268 6.47 14.67 16.80
C VAL A 268 5.70 13.37 16.57
N GLY A 269 5.13 13.19 15.38
CA GLY A 269 4.42 11.97 15.00
C GLY A 269 5.31 10.73 15.08
N LEU A 270 6.58 10.85 14.65
CA LEU A 270 7.58 9.81 14.75
C LEU A 270 7.91 9.45 16.20
N VAL A 271 8.11 10.44 17.07
CA VAL A 271 8.35 10.23 18.51
C VAL A 271 7.18 9.54 19.16
N LEU A 272 5.95 10.01 18.92
CA LEU A 272 4.73 9.43 19.50
C LEU A 272 4.56 7.97 19.10
N ILE A 273 4.68 7.63 17.81
CA ILE A 273 4.47 6.25 17.37
C ILE A 273 5.61 5.32 17.80
N ARG A 274 6.87 5.79 17.83
CA ARG A 274 8.00 4.98 18.31
C ARG A 274 7.97 4.80 19.83
N GLY A 275 7.55 5.82 20.59
CA GLY A 275 7.29 5.72 22.02
C GLY A 275 6.18 4.71 22.31
N TYR A 276 5.06 4.81 21.61
CA TYR A 276 3.96 3.84 21.68
C TYR A 276 4.42 2.41 21.39
N ARG A 277 5.15 2.20 20.29
CA ARG A 277 5.69 0.88 19.93
C ARG A 277 6.63 0.33 20.98
N THR A 278 7.52 1.18 21.52
CA THR A 278 8.45 0.79 22.58
C THR A 278 7.70 0.30 23.82
N ALA A 279 6.66 1.02 24.25
CA ALA A 279 5.83 0.62 25.37
C ALA A 279 5.19 -0.76 25.14
N ILE A 280 4.60 -1.00 23.96
CA ILE A 280 4.04 -2.30 23.59
C ILE A 280 5.12 -3.41 23.57
N MET A 281 6.31 -3.13 23.03
CA MET A 281 7.41 -4.08 23.01
C MET A 281 7.87 -4.47 24.42
N VAL A 282 7.94 -3.52 25.35
CA VAL A 282 8.29 -3.77 26.76
C VAL A 282 7.21 -4.59 27.45
N LEU A 283 5.92 -4.24 27.28
CA LEU A 283 4.80 -5.02 27.84
C LEU A 283 4.81 -6.48 27.37
N LEU A 284 5.12 -6.72 26.09
CA LEU A 284 5.27 -8.06 25.52
C LEU A 284 6.46 -8.84 26.12
N ALA A 285 7.58 -8.17 26.42
CA ALA A 285 8.73 -8.81 27.06
C ALA A 285 8.44 -9.23 28.51
N CYS A 286 7.69 -8.39 29.22
CA CYS A 286 7.27 -8.63 30.61
C CYS A 286 6.13 -9.64 30.74
N GLY A 287 5.49 -10.04 29.63
CA GLY A 287 4.32 -10.94 29.66
C GLY A 287 3.03 -10.26 30.12
N ALA A 288 3.00 -8.93 30.23
CA ALA A 288 1.82 -8.15 30.61
C ALA A 288 0.75 -8.08 29.51
N THR A 289 1.11 -8.47 28.29
CA THR A 289 0.21 -8.69 27.15
C THR A 289 0.81 -9.76 26.26
N ASP A 290 0.01 -10.34 25.36
CA ASP A 290 0.49 -11.34 24.39
C ASP A 290 0.16 -10.94 22.95
N ALA A 291 0.88 -11.55 22.00
CA ALA A 291 0.71 -11.27 20.58
C ALA A 291 -0.71 -11.60 20.09
N THR A 292 -1.34 -12.62 20.69
CA THR A 292 -2.71 -13.04 20.42
C THR A 292 -3.75 -11.99 20.81
N THR A 293 -3.57 -11.30 21.94
CA THR A 293 -4.43 -10.23 22.42
C THR A 293 -4.29 -8.99 21.56
N LEU A 294 -3.08 -8.67 21.12
CA LEU A 294 -2.83 -7.60 20.16
C LEU A 294 -3.46 -7.93 18.79
N SER A 295 -3.38 -9.17 18.33
CA SER A 295 -4.02 -9.63 17.09
C SER A 295 -5.55 -9.70 17.19
N ARG A 296 -6.14 -9.98 18.37
CA ARG A 296 -7.60 -10.00 18.56
C ARG A 296 -8.25 -8.62 18.43
N ARG A 297 -7.55 -7.55 18.82
CA ARG A 297 -8.02 -6.17 18.59
C ARG A 297 -8.16 -5.80 17.11
N TRP A 298 -7.53 -6.59 16.23
CA TRP A 298 -7.55 -6.38 14.78
C TRP A 298 -8.70 -7.11 14.08
N ASN A 299 -9.14 -8.28 14.54
CA ASN A 299 -10.21 -9.03 13.88
C ASN A 299 -11.12 -9.75 14.89
N PRO A 300 -12.18 -9.09 15.40
CA PRO A 300 -13.11 -9.67 16.36
C PRO A 300 -13.81 -10.95 15.85
N ARG A 301 -13.82 -11.16 14.52
CA ARG A 301 -14.50 -12.29 13.86
C ARG A 301 -13.60 -13.49 13.53
N SER A 302 -12.28 -13.39 13.73
CA SER A 302 -11.32 -14.44 13.33
C SER A 302 -11.27 -15.70 14.19
N ILE A 303 -12.05 -15.81 15.27
CA ILE A 303 -12.06 -17.00 16.16
C ILE A 303 -13.50 -17.47 16.47
N ALA A 304 -14.51 -17.00 15.72
CA ALA A 304 -15.84 -17.60 15.76
C ALA A 304 -15.92 -18.70 14.70
N GLY A 305 -15.26 -19.84 14.92
CA GLY A 305 -15.46 -21.03 14.07
C GLY A 305 -14.27 -21.96 13.88
N THR A 306 -13.92 -22.70 14.93
CA THR A 306 -13.50 -24.11 14.77
C THR A 306 -13.97 -24.86 16.02
N PRO A 307 -15.03 -25.69 15.95
CA PRO A 307 -15.23 -26.69 16.98
C PRO A 307 -14.04 -27.65 16.94
N SER A 308 -13.41 -27.83 18.09
CA SER A 308 -12.50 -28.93 18.37
C SER A 308 -13.11 -30.24 17.87
N LYS A 309 -12.65 -30.75 16.72
CA LYS A 309 -12.70 -32.18 16.43
C LYS A 309 -11.54 -32.83 17.18
N ASN A 310 -11.79 -33.22 18.42
CA ASN A 310 -11.00 -34.21 19.13
C ASN A 310 -11.91 -35.39 19.45
N ARG A 311 -11.49 -36.55 18.93
CA ARG A 311 -11.72 -37.95 19.35
C ARG A 311 -13.02 -38.27 20.08
#